data_AF-A0A8C3XPC2-F1
#
_entry.id   AF-A0A8C3XPC2-F1
#
_cell.length_a   1.000
_cell.length_b   1.000
_cell.length_c   1.000
_cell.angle_alpha   90.00
_cell.angle_beta   90.00
_cell.angle_gamma   90.00
#
_symmetry.space_group_name_H-M   'P 1'
#
loop_
_entity.id
_entity.type
_entity.pdbx_description
1 polymer ?
#
loop_
_entity_poly.entity_id
_entity_poly.type
_entity_poly.pdbx_seq_one_letter_code
_entity_poly.pdbx_strand_id
1 'polypeptide(L)'
;MVNVPKTRRTYCKKCGKHQPHKVTQYKKGKDSLYAQGKRRYDRKQSGYGGQTKPIFRKKAKTTKKIVLRLECVEPNCRSKRMLAIKRCKHFELGGDKKRKGQVIQF
;
A
#
# COMPACT_ATOMS: atom_id res chain seq x y z
N MET A 1 2.46 -13.56 -11.37
CA MET A 1 3.38 -13.01 -10.37
C MET A 1 3.86 -11.64 -10.85
N VAL A 2 3.81 -10.60 -10.01
CA VAL A 2 4.18 -9.22 -10.40
C VAL A 2 5.38 -8.78 -9.57
N ASN A 3 6.48 -8.47 -10.24
CA ASN A 3 7.72 -8.00 -9.62
C ASN A 3 7.93 -6.50 -9.92
N VAL A 4 8.23 -5.71 -8.89
CA VAL A 4 8.55 -4.27 -9.00
C VAL A 4 9.94 -4.02 -8.42
N PRO A 5 10.81 -3.21 -9.06
CA PRO A 5 12.14 -2.92 -8.52
C PRO A 5 12.06 -2.09 -7.23
N LYS A 6 13.03 -2.27 -6.33
CA LYS A 6 13.18 -1.51 -5.08
C LYS A 6 13.54 -0.03 -5.32
N THR A 7 14.00 0.31 -6.51
CA THR A 7 14.35 1.67 -6.91
C THR A 7 13.69 2.01 -8.25
N ARG A 8 13.23 3.25 -8.40
CA ARG A 8 12.66 3.75 -9.66
C ARG A 8 12.90 5.24 -9.82
N ARG A 9 13.41 5.68 -10.97
CA ARG A 9 13.50 7.10 -11.31
C ARG A 9 12.13 7.60 -11.76
N THR A 10 11.61 8.62 -11.09
CA THR A 10 10.29 9.19 -11.39
C THR A 10 10.21 10.64 -10.92
N TYR A 11 9.23 11.38 -11.42
CA TYR A 11 9.02 12.78 -11.05
C TYR A 11 8.74 12.95 -9.55
N CYS A 12 9.52 13.83 -8.91
CA CYS A 12 9.32 14.27 -7.53
C CYS A 12 8.67 15.65 -7.53
N LYS A 13 7.48 15.78 -6.93
CA LYS A 13 6.73 17.05 -6.89
C LYS A 13 7.46 18.14 -6.11
N LYS A 14 8.16 17.79 -5.01
CA LYS A 14 8.88 18.74 -4.17
C LYS A 14 10.19 19.22 -4.80
N CYS A 15 10.85 18.38 -5.62
CA CYS A 15 12.08 18.76 -6.32
C CYS A 15 11.85 19.37 -7.70
N GLY A 16 10.63 19.28 -8.25
CA GLY A 16 10.34 19.72 -9.63
C GLY A 16 11.03 18.92 -10.73
N LYS A 17 11.68 17.79 -10.41
CA LYS A 17 12.48 17.00 -11.36
C LYS A 17 12.39 15.50 -11.11
N HIS A 18 12.85 14.73 -12.09
CA HIS A 18 12.95 13.27 -12.00
C HIS A 18 14.10 12.87 -11.08
N GLN A 19 13.77 12.19 -9.98
CA GLN A 19 14.72 11.73 -8.98
C GLN A 19 14.61 10.21 -8.76
N PRO A 20 15.68 9.55 -8.30
CA PRO A 20 15.57 8.18 -7.82
C PRO A 20 14.68 8.12 -6.57
N HIS A 21 13.74 7.17 -6.56
CA HIS A 21 12.88 6.91 -5.42
C HIS A 21 13.07 5.48 -4.92
N LYS A 22 13.15 5.33 -3.59
CA LYS A 22 13.03 4.03 -2.92
C LYS A 22 11.56 3.61 -2.93
N VAL A 23 11.30 2.42 -3.43
CA VAL A 23 9.97 1.83 -3.53
C VAL A 23 9.76 0.89 -2.35
N THR A 24 8.65 1.05 -1.64
CA THR A 24 8.22 0.14 -0.56
C THR A 24 6.74 -0.17 -0.72
N GLN A 25 6.29 -1.30 -0.16
CA GLN A 25 4.87 -1.60 -0.10
C GLN A 25 4.21 -0.80 1.02
N TYR A 26 3.10 -0.13 0.72
CA TYR A 26 2.30 0.54 1.74
C TYR A 26 1.62 -0.50 2.65
N LYS A 27 1.66 -0.24 3.96
CA LYS A 27 0.87 -0.95 4.96
C LYS A 27 -0.07 0.03 5.64
N LYS A 28 -1.33 -0.38 5.86
CA LYS A 28 -2.29 0.40 6.64
C LYS A 28 -1.74 0.51 8.08
N GLY A 29 -1.72 1.73 8.62
CA GLY A 29 -1.40 1.96 10.03
C GLY A 29 -2.50 1.45 10.98
N LYS A 30 -2.19 1.40 12.27
CA LYS A 30 -3.16 1.11 13.34
C LYS A 30 -4.22 2.22 13.36
N ASP A 31 -5.48 1.84 13.56
CA ASP A 31 -6.58 2.80 13.67
C ASP A 31 -6.47 3.57 15.00
N SER A 32 -6.64 4.90 14.96
CA SER A 32 -6.61 5.76 16.14
C SER A 32 -7.92 5.67 16.93
N LEU A 33 -7.82 5.56 18.27
CA LEU A 33 -8.99 5.50 19.16
C LEU A 33 -9.68 6.85 19.31
N TYR A 34 -8.94 7.95 19.16
CA TYR A 34 -9.44 9.30 19.41
C TYR A 34 -10.03 9.99 18.18
N ALA A 35 -10.02 9.31 17.02
CA ALA A 35 -10.69 9.79 15.82
C ALA A 35 -12.20 10.00 16.10
N GLN A 36 -12.77 11.10 15.59
CA GLN A 36 -14.16 11.49 15.86
C GLN A 36 -15.16 10.35 15.59
N GLY A 37 -14.96 9.59 14.51
CA GLY A 37 -15.83 8.46 14.16
C GLY A 37 -15.77 7.31 15.18
N LYS A 38 -14.59 6.99 15.71
CA LYS A 38 -14.39 5.95 16.71
C LYS A 38 -15.00 6.37 18.06
N ARG A 39 -14.73 7.60 18.51
CA ARG A 39 -15.37 8.18 19.72
C ARG A 39 -16.90 8.14 19.65
N ARG A 40 -17.47 8.53 18.50
CA ARG A 40 -18.93 8.48 18.27
C ARG A 40 -19.46 7.04 18.27
N TYR A 41 -18.75 6.12 17.62
CA TYR A 41 -19.14 4.71 17.56
C TYR A 41 -19.16 4.09 18.96
N ASP A 42 -18.09 4.29 19.74
CA ASP A 42 -17.96 3.71 21.08
C ASP A 42 -19.02 4.24 22.04
N ARG A 43 -19.29 5.55 22.00
CA ARG A 43 -20.40 6.15 22.75
C ARG A 43 -21.78 5.65 22.31
N LYS A 44 -21.96 5.32 21.03
CA LYS A 44 -23.21 4.74 20.55
C LYS A 44 -23.36 3.28 20.99
N GLN A 45 -22.24 2.56 21.06
CA GLN A 45 -22.20 1.14 21.38
C GLN A 45 -22.31 0.86 22.90
N SER A 46 -22.03 1.83 23.76
CA SER A 46 -22.14 1.68 25.22
C SER A 46 -23.60 1.54 25.67
N GLY A 47 -23.83 0.73 26.71
CA GLY A 47 -25.15 0.47 27.27
C GLY A 47 -25.81 -0.77 26.66
N TYR A 48 -27.13 -0.90 26.85
CA TYR A 48 -27.92 -2.02 26.32
C TYR A 48 -28.37 -1.76 24.88
N GLY A 49 -28.74 -2.83 24.15
CA GLY A 49 -29.25 -2.73 22.77
C GLY A 49 -28.38 -3.41 21.70
N GLY A 50 -27.25 -4.00 22.08
CA GLY A 50 -26.44 -4.83 21.19
C GLY A 50 -25.70 -4.04 20.11
N GLN A 51 -25.56 -4.63 18.92
CA GLN A 51 -24.74 -4.08 17.84
C GLN A 51 -25.45 -2.92 17.10
N THR A 52 -24.92 -1.69 17.22
CA THR A 52 -25.61 -0.47 16.75
C THR A 52 -25.34 -0.04 15.30
N LYS A 53 -24.41 -0.71 14.61
CA LYS A 53 -23.98 -0.42 13.24
C LYS A 53 -23.80 -1.71 12.44
N PRO A 54 -24.07 -1.70 11.13
CA PRO A 54 -24.03 -2.91 10.31
C PRO A 54 -22.61 -3.46 10.16
N ILE A 55 -22.48 -4.79 10.24
CA ILE A 55 -21.24 -5.53 9.96
C ILE A 55 -21.35 -6.13 8.57
N PHE A 56 -20.42 -5.77 7.68
CA PHE A 56 -20.41 -6.29 6.32
C PHE A 56 -19.93 -7.75 6.27
N ARG A 57 -20.81 -8.69 5.86
CA ARG A 57 -20.53 -10.13 5.79
C ARG A 57 -20.20 -10.67 4.40
N LYS A 58 -20.65 -10.03 3.31
CA LYS A 58 -20.58 -10.55 1.93
C LYS A 58 -19.30 -10.14 1.17
N LYS A 59 -18.12 -10.53 1.66
CA LYS A 59 -16.83 -10.17 1.03
C LYS A 59 -16.55 -10.99 -0.24
N ALA A 60 -16.70 -10.39 -1.42
CA ALA A 60 -16.44 -11.06 -2.70
C ALA A 60 -15.00 -10.92 -3.24
N LYS A 61 -14.26 -9.86 -2.88
CA LYS A 61 -12.92 -9.62 -3.44
C LYS A 61 -11.85 -10.44 -2.71
N THR A 62 -11.11 -11.24 -3.46
CA THR A 62 -10.01 -12.09 -2.95
C THR A 62 -8.65 -11.39 -2.91
N THR A 63 -8.49 -10.27 -3.60
CA THR A 63 -7.24 -9.49 -3.66
C THR A 63 -7.45 -8.04 -3.23
N LYS A 64 -6.38 -7.24 -3.17
CA LYS A 64 -6.42 -5.79 -2.93
C LYS A 64 -5.63 -5.08 -4.05
N LYS A 65 -5.88 -3.78 -4.24
CA LYS A 65 -4.96 -2.94 -5.03
C LYS A 65 -3.72 -2.70 -4.19
N ILE A 66 -2.55 -3.01 -4.73
CA ILE A 66 -1.29 -2.76 -4.02
C ILE A 66 -0.93 -1.30 -4.22
N VAL A 67 -0.51 -0.65 -3.13
CA VAL A 67 -0.05 0.73 -3.16
C VAL A 67 1.44 0.73 -2.86
N LEU A 68 2.20 1.36 -3.73
CA LEU A 68 3.63 1.58 -3.59
C LEU A 68 3.85 2.94 -2.92
N ARG A 69 4.65 2.96 -1.87
CA ARG A 69 5.17 4.18 -1.25
C ARG A 69 6.53 4.48 -1.86
N LEU A 70 6.59 5.58 -2.61
CA LEU A 70 7.78 6.09 -3.27
C LEU A 70 8.38 7.19 -2.40
N GLU A 71 9.58 6.97 -1.89
CA GLU A 71 10.33 7.95 -1.09
C GLU A 71 11.48 8.51 -1.92
N CYS A 72 11.53 9.83 -2.09
CA CYS A 72 12.62 10.49 -2.79
C CYS A 72 13.93 10.29 -2.01
N VAL A 73 15.00 9.86 -2.70
CA VAL A 73 16.31 9.61 -2.09
C VAL A 73 17.05 10.91 -1.74
N GLU A 74 16.69 12.02 -2.38
CA GLU A 74 17.28 13.34 -2.15
C GLU A 74 17.20 13.72 -0.65
N PRO A 75 18.33 13.94 0.05
CA PRO A 75 18.39 14.13 1.51
C PRO A 75 17.51 15.27 2.01
N ASN A 76 17.48 16.38 1.26
CA ASN A 76 16.72 17.59 1.59
C ASN A 76 15.22 17.46 1.29
N CYS A 77 14.84 16.47 0.47
CA CYS A 77 13.46 16.29 0.04
C CYS A 77 12.72 15.27 0.90
N ARG A 78 13.17 14.01 0.87
CA ARG A 78 12.55 12.82 1.49
C ARG A 78 11.02 12.73 1.34
N SER A 79 10.47 13.35 0.29
CA SER A 79 9.02 13.40 0.06
C SER A 79 8.50 12.01 -0.29
N LYS A 80 7.29 11.70 0.19
CA LYS A 80 6.63 10.42 -0.04
C LYS A 80 5.43 10.58 -0.97
N ARG A 81 5.29 9.69 -1.94
CA ARG A 81 4.13 9.62 -2.85
C ARG A 81 3.57 8.20 -2.90
N MET A 82 2.25 8.10 -2.84
CA MET A 82 1.53 6.83 -2.99
C MET A 82 1.17 6.59 -4.46
N LEU A 83 1.46 5.40 -4.97
CA LEU A 83 1.06 4.98 -6.32
C LEU A 83 0.34 3.63 -6.25
N ALA A 84 -0.93 3.60 -6.64
CA ALA A 84 -1.69 2.36 -6.74
C ALA A 84 -1.41 1.63 -8.05
N ILE A 85 -1.22 0.31 -7.98
CA ILE A 85 -1.16 -0.58 -9.15
C ILE A 85 -2.45 -1.40 -9.28
N LYS A 86 -2.60 -2.11 -10.41
CA LYS A 86 -3.71 -3.05 -10.63
C LYS A 86 -3.65 -4.19 -9.59
N ARG A 87 -4.78 -4.90 -9.41
CA ARG A 87 -4.88 -6.04 -8.49
C ARG A 87 -4.02 -7.20 -9.01
N CYS A 88 -3.28 -7.85 -8.13
CA CYS A 88 -2.54 -9.07 -8.42
C CYS A 88 -2.68 -10.05 -7.25
N LYS A 89 -2.54 -11.35 -7.53
CA LYS A 89 -2.57 -12.42 -6.50
C LYS A 89 -1.23 -12.53 -5.78
N HIS A 90 -0.13 -12.49 -6.52
CA HIS A 90 1.24 -12.57 -6.01
C HIS A 90 2.03 -11.32 -6.41
N PHE A 91 2.65 -10.68 -5.42
CA PHE A 91 3.44 -9.47 -5.58
C PHE A 91 4.77 -9.61 -4.85
N GLU A 92 5.82 -9.17 -5.53
CA GLU A 92 7.19 -9.22 -5.05
C GLU A 92 7.88 -7.88 -5.32
N LEU A 93 8.79 -7.51 -4.43
CA LEU A 93 9.53 -6.26 -4.50
C LEU A 93 11.03 -6.54 -4.58
N GLY A 94 11.59 -6.37 -5.78
CA GLY A 94 13.00 -6.62 -6.08
C GLY A 94 13.35 -8.10 -6.18
N GLY A 95 12.44 -8.91 -6.73
CA GLY A 95 12.75 -10.30 -7.11
C GLY A 95 13.66 -10.36 -8.34
N ASP A 96 14.14 -11.56 -8.66
CA ASP A 96 15.06 -11.74 -9.78
C ASP A 96 14.41 -11.42 -11.12
N LYS A 97 15.21 -10.84 -12.02
CA LYS A 97 14.79 -10.62 -13.39
C LYS A 97 14.87 -11.95 -14.14
N LYS A 98 13.79 -12.29 -14.82
CA LYS A 98 13.75 -13.46 -15.71
C LYS A 98 14.82 -13.30 -16.79
N ARG A 99 15.67 -14.31 -16.95
CA ARG A 99 16.68 -14.40 -18.02
C ARG A 99 16.01 -14.90 -19.30
N LYS A 100 16.48 -14.44 -20.46
CA LYS A 100 15.98 -14.90 -21.76
C LYS A 100 16.66 -16.22 -22.15
N GLY A 101 15.90 -17.19 -22.66
CA GLY A 101 16.44 -18.40 -23.30
C GLY A 101 17.09 -19.44 -22.40
N GLN A 102 16.93 -19.36 -21.08
CA GLN A 102 17.44 -20.40 -20.19
C GLN A 102 16.48 -21.59 -20.11
N VAL A 103 17.05 -22.80 -20.18
CA VAL A 103 16.33 -24.05 -19.90
C VAL A 103 15.92 -24.03 -18.43
N ILE A 104 14.63 -24.20 -18.18
CA ILE A 104 14.10 -24.40 -16.83
C ILE A 104 14.34 -25.86 -16.43
N GLN A 105 14.71 -26.08 -15.17
CA GLN A 105 14.88 -27.43 -14.62
C GLN A 105 13.48 -28.08 -14.52
N PHE A 106 13.34 -29.28 -15.07
CA PHE A 106 12.13 -30.11 -14.99
C PHE A 106 12.13 -30.92 -13.70
#